data_AF-A0A858R4A7-F1
#
_entry.id   AF-A0A858R4A7-F1
#
_cell.length_a   1.000
_cell.length_b   1.000
_cell.length_c   1.000
_cell.angle_alpha   90.00
_cell.angle_beta   90.00
_cell.angle_gamma   90.00
#
_symmetry.space_group_name_H-M   'P 1'
#
loop_
_entity.id
_entity.type
_entity.pdbx_description
1 polymer ?
#
loop_
_entity_poly.entity_id
_entity_poly.type
_entity_poly.pdbx_seq_one_letter_code
_entity_poly.pdbx_strand_id
1 'polypeptide(L)'
;MRHAALLLLPLLIVASTAASAEAPSCKDKSFGWSTTQPSLNLRHVFCGEYNKSGKPVGAHSMQIMATSPDVKSVGAPSVTYNGLTVRPVTFSNGAQLARKSFYPDACTIPQITESALYAAANSKPVNGWQQGPSAPKTGGAQYCLDSKGQPFTIQFAWLGQGKDRINTAFPIVPTP
;
A
#
# COMPACT_ATOMS: atom_id res chain seq x y z
N MET A 1 -47.86 55.94 -10.05
CA MET A 1 -47.72 54.54 -9.57
C MET A 1 -47.18 53.71 -10.73
N ARG A 2 -45.89 53.32 -10.71
CA ARG A 2 -45.28 52.46 -11.74
C ARG A 2 -44.55 51.33 -11.01
N HIS A 3 -44.88 50.11 -11.41
CA HIS A 3 -44.64 48.87 -10.68
C HIS A 3 -43.20 48.40 -10.91
N ALA A 4 -42.52 48.04 -9.82
CA ALA A 4 -41.22 47.38 -9.86
C ALA A 4 -41.41 45.90 -10.21
N ALA A 5 -40.87 45.45 -11.34
CA ALA A 5 -40.86 44.04 -11.74
C ALA A 5 -39.65 43.35 -11.08
N LEU A 6 -39.93 42.49 -10.09
CA LEU A 6 -38.95 41.66 -9.42
C LEU A 6 -38.68 40.41 -10.28
N LEU A 7 -37.53 40.36 -10.97
CA LEU A 7 -37.06 39.20 -11.71
C LEU A 7 -36.52 38.14 -10.73
N LEU A 8 -37.32 37.11 -10.49
CA LEU A 8 -36.90 35.89 -9.78
C LEU A 8 -36.11 34.98 -10.72
N LEU A 9 -34.79 34.90 -10.50
CA LEU A 9 -33.91 33.95 -11.17
C LEU A 9 -33.99 32.58 -10.45
N PRO A 10 -34.31 31.46 -11.15
CA PRO A 10 -34.32 30.15 -10.52
C PRO A 10 -32.88 29.64 -10.33
N LEU A 11 -32.51 29.41 -9.08
CA LEU A 11 -31.24 28.81 -8.68
C LEU A 11 -31.28 27.29 -8.97
N LEU A 12 -30.66 26.86 -10.07
CA LEU A 12 -30.47 25.44 -10.39
C LEU A 12 -29.44 24.84 -9.43
N ILE A 13 -29.91 24.05 -8.46
CA ILE A 13 -29.05 23.22 -7.60
C ILE A 13 -28.66 21.98 -8.40
N VAL A 14 -27.43 21.94 -8.92
CA VAL A 14 -26.84 20.73 -9.52
C VAL A 14 -26.44 19.80 -8.37
N ALA A 15 -27.23 18.76 -8.12
CA ALA A 15 -26.88 17.71 -7.19
C ALA A 15 -25.80 16.82 -7.80
N SER A 16 -24.53 17.06 -7.43
CA SER A 16 -23.42 16.18 -7.79
C SER A 16 -23.54 14.85 -7.04
N THR A 17 -24.04 13.81 -7.70
CA THR A 17 -23.93 12.45 -7.19
C THR A 17 -22.47 12.01 -7.25
N ALA A 18 -21.74 12.14 -6.13
CA ALA A 18 -20.44 11.52 -6.00
C ALA A 18 -20.64 10.01 -6.11
N ALA A 19 -20.24 9.42 -7.24
CA ALA A 19 -20.21 7.97 -7.40
C ALA A 19 -19.28 7.41 -6.32
N SER A 20 -19.83 6.61 -5.40
CA SER A 20 -19.02 5.87 -4.44
C SER A 20 -18.16 4.88 -5.22
N ALA A 21 -16.86 5.15 -5.30
CA ALA A 21 -15.91 4.17 -5.83
C ALA A 21 -15.99 2.90 -4.96
N GLU A 22 -16.08 1.74 -5.60
CA GLU A 22 -16.08 0.46 -4.90
C GLU A 22 -14.78 0.30 -4.08
N ALA A 23 -14.89 -0.26 -2.88
CA ALA A 23 -13.74 -0.47 -2.02
C ALA A 23 -12.72 -1.40 -2.72
N PRO A 24 -11.40 -1.10 -2.67
CA PRO A 24 -10.40 -1.96 -3.27
C PRO A 24 -10.49 -3.41 -2.77
N SER A 25 -10.31 -4.37 -3.68
CA SER A 25 -10.44 -5.80 -3.38
C SER A 25 -9.42 -6.61 -4.15
N CYS A 26 -8.80 -7.59 -3.48
CA CYS A 26 -7.88 -8.53 -4.11
C CYS A 26 -8.55 -9.51 -5.06
N LYS A 27 -9.89 -9.61 -5.01
CA LYS A 27 -10.69 -10.38 -5.99
C LYS A 27 -10.83 -9.63 -7.31
N ASP A 28 -10.69 -8.30 -7.30
CA ASP A 28 -10.67 -7.53 -8.53
C ASP A 28 -9.35 -7.80 -9.27
N LYS A 29 -9.47 -8.33 -10.48
CA LYS A 29 -8.32 -8.61 -11.35
C LYS A 29 -7.63 -7.34 -11.84
N SER A 30 -8.33 -6.20 -11.83
CA SER A 30 -7.75 -4.89 -12.15
C SER A 30 -6.82 -4.38 -11.04
N PHE A 31 -7.01 -4.86 -9.79
CA PHE A 31 -6.13 -4.56 -8.67
C PHE A 31 -4.80 -5.31 -8.82
N GLY A 32 -3.83 -4.67 -9.47
CA GLY A 32 -2.53 -5.25 -9.82
C GLY A 32 -1.39 -4.26 -9.64
N TRP A 33 -1.31 -3.28 -10.53
CA TRP A 33 -0.28 -2.24 -10.52
C TRP A 33 -0.91 -0.86 -10.26
N SER A 34 -0.23 0.00 -9.50
CA SER A 34 -0.66 1.39 -9.36
C SER A 34 -0.50 2.15 -10.68
N THR A 35 -1.28 3.20 -10.86
CA THR A 35 -1.20 4.11 -12.02
C THR A 35 -0.13 5.20 -11.84
N THR A 36 0.79 5.03 -10.90
CA THR A 36 1.86 5.99 -10.57
C THR A 36 3.09 5.76 -11.45
N GLN A 37 4.02 6.70 -11.44
CA GLN A 37 5.34 6.55 -12.08
C GLN A 37 6.45 6.77 -11.05
N PRO A 38 7.25 5.74 -10.71
CA PRO A 38 7.13 4.34 -11.14
C PRO A 38 5.84 3.68 -10.65
N SER A 39 5.39 2.62 -11.34
CA SER A 39 4.22 1.85 -10.87
C SER A 39 4.63 0.87 -9.78
N LEU A 40 3.80 0.69 -8.75
CA LEU A 40 3.97 -0.27 -7.68
C LEU A 40 3.10 -1.51 -7.91
N ASN A 41 3.63 -2.71 -7.71
CA ASN A 41 2.83 -3.94 -7.68
C ASN A 41 1.98 -3.98 -6.40
N LEU A 42 0.79 -3.40 -6.45
CA LEU A 42 -0.18 -3.37 -5.36
C LEU A 42 -0.59 -4.78 -4.94
N ARG A 43 -0.79 -5.70 -5.90
CA ARG A 43 -1.17 -7.08 -5.59
C ARG A 43 -0.12 -7.77 -4.72
N HIS A 44 1.16 -7.62 -5.07
CA HIS A 44 2.25 -8.17 -4.28
C HIS A 44 2.27 -7.63 -2.84
N VAL A 45 2.05 -6.33 -2.65
CA VAL A 45 2.09 -5.69 -1.33
C VAL A 45 0.87 -6.04 -0.48
N PHE A 46 -0.34 -6.00 -1.05
CA PHE A 46 -1.60 -6.04 -0.29
C PHE A 46 -2.33 -7.38 -0.33
N CYS A 47 -2.17 -8.17 -1.39
CA CYS A 47 -2.98 -9.38 -1.60
C CYS A 47 -2.23 -10.67 -1.34
N GLY A 48 -0.89 -10.62 -1.30
CA GLY A 48 -0.09 -11.82 -1.52
C GLY A 48 -0.08 -12.19 -3.00
N GLU A 49 1.00 -12.84 -3.42
CA GLU A 49 1.23 -13.17 -4.82
C GLU A 49 2.07 -14.44 -4.91
N TYR A 50 1.79 -15.25 -5.92
CA TYR A 50 2.63 -16.36 -6.34
C TYR A 50 3.54 -15.92 -7.49
N ASN A 51 4.80 -16.36 -7.47
CA ASN A 51 5.68 -16.20 -8.63
C ASN A 51 5.31 -17.19 -9.75
N LYS A 52 6.00 -17.09 -10.90
CA LYS A 52 5.77 -17.97 -12.06
C LYS A 52 5.92 -19.47 -11.78
N SER A 53 6.60 -19.85 -10.71
CA SER A 53 6.76 -21.25 -10.27
C SER A 53 5.72 -21.67 -9.23
N GLY A 54 4.70 -20.85 -8.97
CA GLY A 54 3.66 -21.12 -7.97
C GLY A 54 4.12 -20.95 -6.51
N LYS A 55 5.31 -20.38 -6.28
CA LYS A 55 5.82 -20.13 -4.91
C LYS A 55 5.29 -18.79 -4.39
N PRO A 56 4.81 -18.71 -3.14
CA PRO A 56 4.36 -17.44 -2.57
C PRO A 56 5.55 -16.49 -2.35
N VAL A 57 5.36 -15.20 -2.65
CA VAL A 57 6.43 -14.18 -2.54
C VAL A 57 5.98 -12.87 -1.89
N GLY A 58 4.70 -12.49 -1.96
CA GLY A 58 4.16 -11.22 -1.46
C GLY A 58 3.59 -11.25 -0.03
N ALA A 59 2.66 -10.32 0.25
CA ALA A 59 1.96 -10.03 1.51
C ALA A 59 2.80 -9.21 2.52
N HIS A 60 2.52 -7.91 2.57
CA HIS A 60 3.21 -6.91 3.37
C HIS A 60 2.30 -5.88 4.04
N SER A 61 0.98 -6.01 3.88
CA SER A 61 -0.01 -5.17 4.57
C SER A 61 -1.24 -5.99 4.93
N MET A 62 -1.89 -5.66 6.03
CA MET A 62 -3.19 -6.24 6.40
C MET A 62 -4.35 -5.58 5.64
N GLN A 63 -4.12 -4.42 5.01
CA GLN A 63 -5.12 -3.74 4.20
C GLN A 63 -5.63 -4.68 3.12
N ILE A 64 -6.96 -4.80 3.04
CA ILE A 64 -7.70 -5.65 2.11
C ILE A 64 -7.30 -7.14 2.06
N MET A 65 -6.39 -7.60 2.92
CA MET A 65 -5.87 -8.97 2.94
C MET A 65 -6.98 -10.01 3.13
N ALA A 66 -8.03 -9.66 3.88
CA ALA A 66 -9.22 -10.51 4.06
C ALA A 66 -9.99 -10.79 2.75
N THR A 67 -9.76 -10.00 1.70
CA THR A 67 -10.35 -10.23 0.38
C THR A 67 -9.48 -11.09 -0.52
N SER A 68 -8.25 -11.42 -0.10
CA SER A 68 -7.30 -12.19 -0.91
C SER A 68 -7.83 -13.60 -1.21
N PRO A 69 -7.85 -14.03 -2.49
CA PRO A 69 -8.10 -15.43 -2.83
C PRO A 69 -6.87 -16.31 -2.56
N ASP A 70 -5.68 -15.71 -2.45
CA ASP A 70 -4.40 -16.41 -2.43
C ASP A 70 -3.86 -16.62 -1.01
N VAL A 71 -4.21 -15.74 -0.08
CA VAL A 71 -3.82 -15.83 1.33
C VAL A 71 -4.95 -16.45 2.13
N LYS A 72 -4.67 -17.59 2.76
CA LYS A 72 -5.60 -18.30 3.63
C LYS A 72 -5.66 -17.67 5.03
N SER A 73 -4.51 -17.30 5.58
CA SER A 73 -4.44 -16.63 6.88
C SER A 73 -3.12 -15.89 7.08
N VAL A 74 -3.16 -14.87 7.93
CA VAL A 74 -1.98 -14.21 8.49
C VAL A 74 -1.99 -14.48 9.99
N GLY A 75 -0.92 -15.08 10.51
CA GLY A 75 -0.81 -15.39 11.93
C GLY A 75 -0.50 -14.16 12.79
N ALA A 76 -0.47 -14.37 14.11
CA ALA A 76 -0.12 -13.32 15.06
C ALA A 76 1.32 -12.79 14.82
N PRO A 77 1.59 -11.51 15.13
CA PRO A 77 2.94 -10.96 15.10
C PRO A 77 3.90 -11.75 15.98
N SER A 78 5.03 -12.15 15.39
CA SER A 78 6.20 -12.71 16.08
C SER A 78 7.18 -11.62 16.53
N VAL A 79 7.13 -10.44 15.90
CA VAL A 79 7.87 -9.24 16.27
C VAL A 79 6.95 -8.05 16.06
N THR A 80 6.99 -7.09 16.97
CA THR A 80 6.32 -5.78 16.83
C THR A 80 7.31 -4.68 17.21
N TYR A 81 7.46 -3.68 16.35
CA TYR A 81 8.29 -2.51 16.59
C TYR A 81 7.58 -1.25 16.07
N ASN A 82 7.16 -0.37 16.97
CA ASN A 82 6.39 0.85 16.64
C ASN A 82 5.26 0.60 15.60
N GLY A 83 4.48 -0.47 15.74
CA GLY A 83 3.40 -0.81 14.81
C GLY A 83 3.82 -1.58 13.55
N LEU A 84 5.11 -1.62 13.19
CA LEU A 84 5.64 -2.56 12.20
C LEU A 84 5.63 -3.96 12.78
N THR A 85 5.27 -4.97 11.99
CA THR A 85 5.17 -6.35 12.51
C THR A 85 5.85 -7.37 11.61
N VAL A 86 6.31 -8.48 12.18
CA VAL A 86 6.71 -9.67 11.42
C VAL A 86 5.70 -10.78 11.69
N ARG A 87 5.00 -11.25 10.66
CA ARG A 87 3.93 -12.25 10.77
C ARG A 87 4.20 -13.46 9.87
N PRO A 88 3.81 -14.68 10.27
CA PRO A 88 3.72 -15.79 9.35
C PRO A 88 2.49 -15.63 8.44
N VAL A 89 2.59 -16.06 7.18
CA VAL A 89 1.49 -16.03 6.20
C VAL A 89 1.30 -17.42 5.63
N THR A 90 0.07 -17.93 5.66
CA THR A 90 -0.32 -19.18 5.04
C THR A 90 -1.13 -18.90 3.79
N PHE A 91 -0.69 -19.48 2.67
CA PHE A 91 -1.31 -19.33 1.36
C PHE A 91 -2.33 -20.45 1.11
N SER A 92 -3.26 -20.21 0.18
CA SER A 92 -4.36 -21.12 -0.16
C SER A 92 -3.88 -22.46 -0.69
N ASN A 93 -2.68 -22.54 -1.29
CA ASN A 93 -2.04 -23.79 -1.70
C ASN A 93 -1.36 -24.56 -0.55
N GLY A 94 -1.50 -24.10 0.70
CA GLY A 94 -0.89 -24.70 1.88
C GLY A 94 0.55 -24.27 2.17
N ALA A 95 1.19 -23.53 1.26
CA ALA A 95 2.53 -23.02 1.49
C ALA A 95 2.52 -21.94 2.60
N GLN A 96 3.62 -21.86 3.35
CA GLN A 96 3.76 -20.91 4.44
C GLN A 96 5.04 -20.08 4.28
N LEU A 97 4.90 -18.76 4.43
CA LEU A 97 6.01 -17.85 4.60
C LEU A 97 6.11 -17.52 6.09
N ALA A 98 7.09 -18.09 6.78
CA ALA A 98 7.19 -17.99 8.24
C ALA A 98 7.45 -16.57 8.75
N ARG A 99 8.06 -15.70 7.94
CA ARG A 99 8.46 -14.36 8.34
C ARG A 99 8.24 -13.37 7.21
N LYS A 100 7.18 -12.57 7.31
CA LYS A 100 6.88 -11.46 6.41
C LYS A 100 6.74 -10.19 7.23
N SER A 101 7.42 -9.13 6.81
CA SER A 101 7.28 -7.80 7.42
C SER A 101 6.02 -7.12 6.92
N PHE A 102 5.27 -6.51 7.82
CA PHE A 102 4.02 -5.83 7.55
C PHE A 102 4.11 -4.36 7.94
N TYR A 103 3.55 -3.51 7.07
CA TYR A 103 3.25 -2.11 7.37
C TYR A 103 2.32 -2.02 8.60
N PRO A 104 2.29 -0.87 9.31
CA PRO A 104 1.31 -0.65 10.37
C PRO A 104 -0.11 -0.83 9.84
N ASP A 105 -0.95 -1.53 10.60
CA ASP A 105 -2.32 -1.86 10.17
C ASP A 105 -3.16 -0.61 9.90
N ALA A 106 -2.82 0.52 10.52
CA ALA A 106 -3.47 1.83 10.31
C ALA A 106 -3.13 2.50 8.97
N CYS A 107 -2.04 2.09 8.30
CA CYS A 107 -1.67 2.70 7.03
C CYS A 107 -2.58 2.23 5.90
N THR A 108 -3.10 3.19 5.13
CA THR A 108 -3.97 2.95 3.99
C THR A 108 -3.19 2.55 2.73
N ILE A 109 -3.89 2.03 1.71
CA ILE A 109 -3.29 1.72 0.40
C ILE A 109 -2.60 2.95 -0.22
N PRO A 110 -3.23 4.15 -0.28
CA PRO A 110 -2.56 5.34 -0.79
C PRO A 110 -1.31 5.71 0.01
N GLN A 111 -1.37 5.65 1.35
CA GLN A 111 -0.22 5.99 2.19
C GLN A 111 0.98 5.06 1.99
N ILE A 112 0.73 3.76 1.89
CA ILE A 112 1.77 2.77 1.62
C ILE A 112 2.34 2.95 0.21
N THR A 113 1.48 3.25 -0.77
CA THR A 113 1.90 3.50 -2.15
C THR A 113 2.81 4.73 -2.22
N GLU A 114 2.37 5.85 -1.64
CA GLU A 114 3.14 7.09 -1.59
C GLU A 114 4.46 6.92 -0.85
N SER A 115 4.46 6.20 0.28
CA SER A 115 5.69 5.86 0.99
C SER A 115 6.66 5.01 0.19
N ALA A 116 6.18 4.05 -0.62
CA ALA A 116 7.03 3.26 -1.49
C ALA A 116 7.67 4.10 -2.60
N LEU A 117 6.92 5.05 -3.17
CA LEU A 117 7.43 6.00 -4.16
C LEU A 117 8.48 6.93 -3.55
N TYR A 118 8.20 7.47 -2.36
CA TYR A 118 9.15 8.30 -1.63
C TYR A 118 10.43 7.54 -1.30
N ALA A 119 10.31 6.30 -0.82
CA ALA A 119 11.45 5.44 -0.56
C ALA A 119 12.26 5.21 -1.84
N ALA A 120 11.60 4.96 -2.98
CA ALA A 120 12.27 4.76 -4.26
C ALA A 120 13.04 5.98 -4.75
N ALA A 121 12.44 7.17 -4.64
CA ALA A 121 13.08 8.44 -4.99
C ALA A 121 14.26 8.79 -4.09
N ASN A 122 14.26 8.33 -2.83
CA ASN A 122 15.26 8.64 -1.82
C ASN A 122 16.06 7.40 -1.39
N SER A 123 16.28 6.48 -2.34
CA SER A 123 16.85 5.17 -2.06
C SER A 123 18.38 5.12 -2.16
N LYS A 124 18.95 4.12 -1.49
CA LYS A 124 20.33 3.67 -1.67
C LYS A 124 20.38 2.14 -1.81
N PRO A 125 21.35 1.59 -2.54
CA PRO A 125 21.55 0.14 -2.63
C PRO A 125 22.00 -0.43 -1.27
N VAL A 126 21.41 -1.55 -0.87
CA VAL A 126 21.77 -2.30 0.35
C VAL A 126 21.64 -3.80 0.07
N ASN A 127 22.74 -4.55 0.10
CA ASN A 127 22.76 -6.02 -0.04
C ASN A 127 21.94 -6.56 -1.24
N GLY A 128 22.07 -5.94 -2.41
CA GLY A 128 21.33 -6.32 -3.62
C GLY A 128 19.88 -5.80 -3.69
N TRP A 129 19.42 -5.11 -2.66
CA TRP A 129 18.13 -4.41 -2.61
C TRP A 129 18.30 -2.91 -2.72
N GLN A 130 17.18 -2.19 -2.76
CA GLN A 130 17.14 -0.75 -2.50
C GLN A 130 16.43 -0.49 -1.18
N GLN A 131 16.91 0.50 -0.44
CA GLN A 131 16.28 0.95 0.80
C GLN A 131 16.15 2.46 0.80
N GLY A 132 14.99 2.94 1.25
CA GLY A 132 14.72 4.37 1.43
C GLY A 132 13.76 4.61 2.60
N PRO A 133 13.67 5.85 3.09
CA PRO A 133 12.71 6.21 4.14
C PRO A 133 11.27 6.16 3.61
N SER A 134 10.29 5.89 4.48
CA SER A 134 8.86 5.88 4.14
C SER A 134 8.27 7.28 3.95
N ALA A 135 8.97 8.32 4.39
CA ALA A 135 8.53 9.70 4.35
C ALA A 135 9.73 10.66 4.54
N PRO A 136 9.57 11.97 4.25
CA PRO A 136 10.48 13.00 4.75
C PRO A 136 10.61 12.95 6.27
N LYS A 137 11.71 13.48 6.82
CA LYS A 137 11.92 13.53 8.28
C LYS A 137 10.80 14.23 9.05
N THR A 138 10.13 15.18 8.42
CA THR A 138 8.97 15.91 8.98
C THR A 138 7.66 15.12 8.92
N GLY A 139 7.65 13.93 8.32
CA GLY A 139 6.46 13.13 8.11
C GLY A 139 5.54 13.72 7.03
N GLY A 140 4.23 13.54 7.21
CA GLY A 140 3.16 14.01 6.32
C GLY A 140 1.98 13.04 6.31
N ALA A 141 0.75 13.56 6.26
CA ALA A 141 -0.46 12.75 6.34
C ALA A 141 -0.64 11.76 5.16
N GLN A 142 -0.03 12.08 4.02
CA GLN A 142 -0.02 11.23 2.83
C GLN A 142 0.92 10.03 2.93
N TYR A 143 1.82 9.98 3.92
CA TYR A 143 2.76 8.88 4.07
C TYR A 143 2.32 7.90 5.15
N CYS A 144 2.76 6.66 5.01
CA CYS A 144 2.72 5.68 6.08
C CYS A 144 3.85 5.95 7.08
N LEU A 145 3.48 6.25 8.31
CA LEU A 145 4.38 6.47 9.45
C LEU A 145 4.21 5.35 10.46
N ASP A 146 5.22 5.15 11.30
CA ASP A 146 5.14 4.21 12.41
C ASP A 146 4.14 4.69 13.48
N SER A 147 3.89 3.88 14.52
CA SER A 147 2.93 4.20 15.57
C SER A 147 3.33 5.41 16.44
N LYS A 148 4.53 5.97 16.25
CA LYS A 148 5.02 7.19 16.90
C LYS A 148 5.04 8.39 15.95
N GLY A 149 4.46 8.24 14.76
CA GLY A 149 4.46 9.27 13.72
C GLY A 149 5.83 9.49 13.08
N GLN A 150 6.74 8.52 13.17
CA GLN A 150 8.08 8.61 12.60
C GLN A 150 8.19 7.86 11.26
N PRO A 151 9.01 8.36 10.32
CA PRO A 151 9.38 7.60 9.13
C PRO A 151 10.16 6.34 9.51
N PHE A 152 9.98 5.26 8.75
CA PHE A 152 10.75 4.02 8.89
C PHE A 152 11.40 3.62 7.56
N THR A 153 12.29 2.63 7.59
CA THR A 153 12.96 2.16 6.37
C THR A 153 12.06 1.20 5.59
N ILE A 154 11.88 1.46 4.30
CA ILE A 154 11.28 0.55 3.33
C ILE A 154 12.40 -0.08 2.51
N GLN A 155 12.36 -1.40 2.38
CA GLN A 155 13.15 -2.13 1.39
C GLN A 155 12.27 -2.52 0.21
N PHE A 156 12.81 -2.42 -0.99
CA PHE A 156 12.07 -2.67 -2.22
C PHE A 156 12.98 -3.19 -3.34
N ALA A 157 12.37 -3.75 -4.38
CA ALA A 157 13.08 -4.15 -5.60
C ALA A 157 12.41 -3.59 -6.85
N TRP A 158 13.25 -3.14 -7.78
CA TRP A 158 12.84 -2.77 -9.13
C TRP A 158 12.49 -4.02 -9.95
N LEU A 159 11.49 -3.92 -10.81
CA LEU A 159 11.19 -4.90 -11.85
C LEU A 159 11.73 -4.39 -13.20
N GLY A 160 12.70 -5.09 -13.77
CA GLY A 160 13.32 -4.72 -15.04
C GLY A 160 14.41 -3.66 -14.89
N GLN A 161 15.07 -3.35 -16.01
CA GLN A 161 16.28 -2.50 -16.02
C GLN A 161 15.98 -1.00 -15.93
N GLY A 162 14.77 -0.57 -16.34
CA GLY A 162 14.40 0.84 -16.45
C GLY A 162 14.03 1.55 -15.15
N LYS A 163 13.93 0.82 -14.03
CA LYS A 163 13.45 1.36 -12.73
C LYS A 163 12.08 2.09 -12.85
N ASP A 164 11.26 1.64 -13.77
CA ASP A 164 9.92 2.15 -14.07
C ASP A 164 8.85 1.45 -13.22
N ARG A 165 9.19 0.33 -12.59
CA ARG A 165 8.26 -0.50 -11.83
C ARG A 165 8.88 -1.01 -10.53
N ILE A 166 8.20 -0.79 -9.41
CA ILE A 166 8.55 -1.35 -8.10
C ILE A 166 7.80 -2.69 -7.95
N ASN A 167 8.54 -3.80 -7.95
CA ASN A 167 7.96 -5.14 -7.88
C ASN A 167 7.40 -5.48 -6.49
N THR A 168 8.05 -4.97 -5.46
CA THR A 168 7.73 -5.23 -4.05
C THR A 168 8.26 -4.09 -3.22
N ALA A 169 7.57 -3.75 -2.14
CA ALA A 169 8.01 -2.79 -1.14
C ALA A 169 7.49 -3.25 0.22
N PHE A 170 8.36 -3.26 1.23
CA PHE A 170 8.02 -3.72 2.57
C PHE A 170 8.83 -2.99 3.64
N PRO A 171 8.29 -2.82 4.85
CA PRO A 171 9.03 -2.20 5.93
C PRO A 171 10.14 -3.13 6.43
N ILE A 172 11.29 -2.54 6.75
CA ILE A 172 12.29 -3.20 7.59
C ILE A 172 11.83 -3.06 9.03
N VAL A 173 11.54 -4.19 9.66
CA VAL A 173 11.25 -4.26 11.10
C VAL A 173 12.59 -4.42 11.80
N PRO A 174 13.03 -3.46 12.63
CA PRO A 174 14.22 -3.63 13.44
C PRO A 174 14.09 -4.89 14.29
N THR A 175 15.12 -5.74 14.26
CA THR A 175 15.25 -6.78 15.27
C THR A 175 15.73 -6.12 16.56
N PRO A 176 15.08 -6.40 17.71
CA PRO A 176 15.58 -5.96 19.00
C PRO A 176 16.99 -6.50 19.29
#